data_AF-A0A920LUW8-F1
#
_entry.id   AF-A0A920LUW8-F1
#
_cell.length_a   1.000
_cell.length_b   1.000
_cell.length_c   1.000
_cell.angle_alpha   90.00
_cell.angle_beta   90.00
_cell.angle_gamma   90.00
#
_symmetry.space_group_name_H-M   'P 1'
#
loop_
_entity.id
_entity.type
_entity.pdbx_description
1 polymer ?
#
loop_
_entity_poly.entity_id
_entity_poly.type
_entity_poly.pdbx_seq_one_letter_code
_entity_poly.pdbx_strand_id
1 'polypeptide(L)' 'MEFISTRGKDGPISFETALLNGLARDGGLYLPVSWPRFNLDEIRQMRDLSYSDLAGLIMSDLQMGK' A
#
# COMPACT_ATOMS: atom_id res chain seq x y z
N MET A 1 1.69 -6.31 -3.88
CA MET A 1 1.10 -6.38 -2.53
C MET A 1 -0.38 -6.74 -2.61
N GLU A 2 -0.93 -7.37 -1.57
CA GLU A 2 -2.35 -7.74 -1.49
C GLU A 2 -3.10 -6.92 -0.43
N PHE A 3 -4.41 -6.77 -0.62
CA PHE A 3 -5.31 -5.99 0.22
C PHE A 3 -6.50 -6.82 0.68
N ILE A 4 -6.93 -6.63 1.93
CA ILE A 4 -8.06 -7.31 2.56
C ILE A 4 -9.05 -6.30 3.12
N SER A 5 -10.32 -6.69 3.22
CA SER A 5 -11.32 -5.88 3.89
C SER A 5 -11.07 -5.83 5.41
N THR A 6 -11.28 -4.67 6.01
CA THR A 6 -11.32 -4.47 7.46
C THR A 6 -12.37 -5.32 8.18
N ARG A 7 -13.36 -5.86 7.45
CA ARG A 7 -14.39 -6.76 7.99
C ARG A 7 -14.08 -8.25 7.74
N GLY A 8 -12.99 -8.53 7.02
CA GLY A 8 -12.43 -9.87 6.84
C GLY A 8 -13.22 -10.80 5.91
N LYS A 9 -14.22 -10.30 5.16
CA LYS A 9 -15.06 -11.13 4.27
C LYS A 9 -14.85 -10.84 2.79
N ASP A 10 -13.80 -10.09 2.45
CA ASP A 10 -13.40 -9.78 1.08
C ASP A 10 -11.87 -9.63 0.98
N GLY A 11 -11.30 -10.01 -0.17
CA GLY A 11 -9.85 -10.17 -0.37
C GLY A 11 -9.31 -11.59 -0.09
N PRO A 12 -7.99 -11.81 -0.23
CA PRO A 12 -6.99 -10.84 -0.69
C PRO A 12 -7.13 -10.49 -2.18
N ILE A 13 -6.90 -9.23 -2.54
CA ILE A 13 -6.91 -8.72 -3.93
C ILE A 13 -5.72 -7.78 -4.20
N SER A 14 -5.44 -7.48 -5.47
CA SER A 14 -4.41 -6.50 -5.85
C SER A 14 -4.80 -5.07 -5.47
N PHE A 15 -3.80 -4.18 -5.37
CA PHE A 15 -4.02 -2.75 -5.21
C PHE A 15 -4.93 -2.18 -6.29
N GLU A 16 -4.71 -2.54 -7.56
CA GLU A 16 -5.52 -2.08 -8.69
C GLU A 16 -7.00 -2.47 -8.53
N THR A 17 -7.26 -3.71 -8.11
CA THR A 17 -8.63 -4.18 -7.86
C THR A 17 -9.26 -3.40 -6.69
N ALA A 18 -8.51 -3.19 -5.60
CA ALA A 18 -8.99 -2.43 -4.45
C ALA A 18 -9.32 -0.97 -4.82
N LEU A 19 -8.45 -0.34 -5.62
CA LEU A 19 -8.63 1.03 -6.12
C LEU A 19 -9.89 1.15 -6.99
N LEU A 20 -10.10 0.21 -7.92
CA LEU A 20 -11.24 0.21 -8.83
C LEU A 20 -12.56 -0.14 -8.12
N ASN A 21 -12.53 -1.02 -7.13
CA ASN A 21 -13.71 -1.33 -6.32
C ASN A 21 -14.15 -0.16 -5.43
N GLY A 22 -13.19 0.65 -4.95
CA GLY A 22 -13.41 1.72 -3.99
C GLY A 22 -13.74 1.18 -2.59
N LEU A 23 -14.93 0.60 -2.42
CA LEU A 23 -15.37 -0.03 -1.17
C LEU A 23 -15.32 -1.56 -1.28
N ALA A 24 -14.97 -2.26 -0.20
CA ALA A 24 -15.01 -3.71 -0.18
C ALA A 24 -16.46 -4.22 -0.28
N ARG A 25 -16.64 -5.43 -0.84
CA ARG A 25 -17.97 -6.02 -1.09
C ARG A 25 -18.79 -6.25 0.17
N ASP A 26 -18.12 -6.42 1.31
CA ASP A 26 -18.73 -6.58 2.64
C ASP A 26 -18.99 -5.23 3.35
N GLY A 27 -18.82 -4.11 2.64
CA GLY A 27 -18.97 -2.75 3.15
C GLY A 27 -17.83 -2.29 4.06
N GLY A 28 -16.71 -3.02 4.12
CA GLY A 28 -15.48 -2.60 4.78
C GLY A 28 -14.57 -1.74 3.88
N LEU A 29 -13.44 -1.31 4.43
CA LEU A 29 -12.37 -0.62 3.69
C LEU A 29 -11.25 -1.61 3.38
N TYR A 30 -10.55 -1.42 2.27
CA TYR A 30 -9.36 -2.21 1.96
C TYR A 30 -8.12 -1.66 2.70
N LEU A 31 -7.35 -2.56 3.31
CA LEU A 31 -6.03 -2.31 3.88
C LEU A 31 -5.04 -3.34 3.34
N PRO A 32 -3.74 -3.02 3.22
CA PRO A 32 -2.77 -4.00 2.78
C PRO A 32 -2.63 -5.09 3.87
N VAL A 33 -2.38 -6.33 3.43
CA VAL A 33 -2.18 -7.47 4.36
C VAL A 33 -0.99 -7.28 5.30
N SER A 34 -0.03 -6.45 4.89
CA SER A 34 1.12 -6.05 5.68
C SER A 34 1.51 -4.62 5.30
N TRP A 35 2.26 -3.93 6.16
CA TRP A 35 2.77 -2.60 5.84
C TRP A 35 4.21 -2.68 5.32
N PRO A 36 4.57 -1.93 4.27
CA PRO A 36 5.96 -1.76 3.90
C PRO A 36 6.76 -1.23 5.08
N ARG A 37 7.98 -1.75 5.24
CA ARG A 37 8.89 -1.33 6.31
C ARG A 37 10.15 -0.75 5.71
N PHE A 38 10.55 0.38 6.29
CA PHE A 38 11.79 1.05 5.97
C PHE A 38 12.74 0.99 7.15
N ASN A 39 13.99 0.62 6.90
CA ASN A 39 15.04 0.72 7.90
C ASN A 39 15.60 2.16 7.96
N LEU A 40 16.43 2.44 8.97
CA LEU A 40 16.97 3.78 9.18
C LEU A 40 17.85 4.28 8.02
N ASP A 41 18.56 3.39 7.32
CA ASP A 41 19.42 3.79 6.21
C ASP A 41 18.60 4.16 4.97
N GLU A 42 17.52 3.43 4.69
CA GLU A 42 16.56 3.78 3.63
C GLU A 42 15.91 5.14 3.91
N ILE A 43 15.48 5.39 5.15
CA ILE A 43 14.90 6.68 5.55
C ILE A 43 15.93 7.81 5.41
N ARG A 44 17.21 7.56 5.69
CA ARG A 44 18.27 8.56 5.49
C ARG A 44 18.45 8.91 4.01
N GLN A 45 18.41 7.90 3.13
CA GLN A 45 18.52 8.10 1.68
C GLN A 45 17.32 8.88 1.11
N MET A 46 16.13 8.72 1.70
CA MET A 46 14.92 9.45 1.30
C MET A 46 15.00 10.97 1.55
N ARG A 47 15.89 11.43 2.43
CA ARG A 47 15.99 12.86 2.81
C ARG A 47 16.26 13.78 1.63
N ASP A 48 17.07 13.32 0.69
CA ASP A 48 17.56 14.14 -0.42
C ASP A 48 16.64 14.06 -1.66
N LEU A 49 15.55 13.28 -1.58
CA LEU A 49 14.58 13.14 -2.67
C LEU A 49 13.68 14.36 -2.80
N SER A 50 13.31 14.68 -4.04
CA SER A 50 12.20 15.60 -4.29
C SER A 50 10.90 15.01 -3.73
N TYR A 51 9.89 15.87 -3.51
CA TYR A 51 8.59 15.40 -3.05
C TYR A 51 7.99 14.33 -3.98
N SER A 52 8.08 14.52 -5.30
CA SER A 52 7.54 13.57 -6.28
C SER A 52 8.28 12.24 -6.26
N ASP A 53 9.60 12.25 -6.09
CA ASP A 53 10.39 11.03 -6.04
C ASP A 53 10.12 10.26 -4.74
N LEU A 54 10.03 10.97 -3.61
CA LEU A 54 9.68 10.39 -2.32
C LEU A 54 8.28 9.76 -2.35
N ALA A 55 7.29 10.47 -2.89
CA ALA A 55 5.94 9.96 -3.03
C ALA A 55 5.89 8.74 -3.95
N GLY A 56 6.59 8.78 -5.09
CA GLY A 56 6.70 7.66 -6.02
C GLY A 56 7.30 6.41 -5.37
N LEU A 57 8.39 6.58 -4.60
CA LEU A 57 9.04 5.48 -3.87
C LEU A 57 8.09 4.85 -2.85
N ILE A 58 7.48 5.66 -1.97
CA ILE A 58 6.56 5.16 -0.93
C ILE A 58 5.35 4.45 -1.55
N MET A 59 4.78 5.03 -2.61
CA MET A 59 3.61 4.46 -3.27
C MET A 59 3.94 3.18 -4.03
N SER A 60 5.12 3.08 -4.66
CA SER A 60 5.57 1.87 -5.34
C SER A 60 5.67 0.69 -4.37
N ASP A 61 6.29 0.91 -3.20
CA ASP A 61 6.43 -0.12 -2.17
C ASP A 61 5.07 -0.58 -1.62
N LEU A 62 4.10 0.33 -1.48
CA LEU A 62 2.73 -0.01 -1.06
C LEU A 62 1.98 -0.84 -2.12
N GLN A 63 2.20 -0.56 -3.41
CA GLN A 63 1.48 -1.25 -4.49
C GLN A 63 2.08 -2.63 -4.78
N MET A 64 3.41 -2.70 -4.86
CA MET A 64 4.12 -3.88 -5.34
C MET A 64 4.62 -4.76 -4.19
N GLY A 65 4.90 -4.18 -3.02
CA GLY A 65 5.73 -4.82 -2.00
C GLY A 65 7.22 -4.73 -2.37
N LYS A 66 8.10 -4.89 -1.38
CA LYS A 66 9.53 -5.15 -1.64
C LYS A 66 9.74 -6.59 -2.08
#